data_AF-A0A391P5R0-F1
#
_entry.id   AF-A0A391P5R0-F1
#
_cell.length_a   1.000
_cell.length_b   1.000
_cell.length_c   1.000
_cell.angle_alpha   90.00
_cell.angle_beta   90.00
_cell.angle_gamma   90.00
#
_symmetry.space_group_name_H-M   'P 1'
#
loop_
_entity.id
_entity.type
_entity.pdbx_description
1 polymer ?
#
loop_
_entity_poly.entity_id
_entity_poly.type
_entity_poly.pdbx_seq_one_letter_code
_entity_poly.pdbx_strand_id
1 'polypeptide(L)'
;YPKIIVDTKEEPPRIIENTWVPVDTTTPNPNGIAFDCLYLDMNGLIHPCFHPEHGKTPETEEEVFNEVFAYVDRLFSIVRPQRLLYMAMDGVAPRYV
;
A
#
# COMPACT_ATOMS: atom_id res chain seq x y z
N TYR A 1 -7.84 -8.55 22.86
CA TYR A 1 -6.88 -7.51 23.29
C TYR A 1 -7.20 -6.20 22.57
N PRO A 2 -8.06 -5.32 23.11
CA PRO A 2 -8.51 -4.12 22.37
C PRO A 2 -7.40 -3.10 22.09
N LYS A 3 -6.29 -3.16 22.84
CA LYS A 3 -5.14 -2.24 22.69
C LYS A 3 -4.21 -2.56 21.52
N ILE A 4 -4.43 -3.66 20.78
CA ILE A 4 -3.56 -4.04 19.65
C ILE A 4 -3.98 -3.37 18.34
N ILE A 5 -5.22 -2.88 18.27
CA ILE A 5 -5.75 -2.19 17.09
C ILE A 5 -5.53 -0.70 17.32
N VAL A 6 -4.83 -0.06 16.38
CA VAL A 6 -4.55 1.37 16.39
C VAL A 6 -4.85 1.89 14.99
N ASP A 7 -5.64 2.96 14.90
CA ASP A 7 -5.96 3.58 13.62
C ASP A 7 -4.73 4.27 13.02
N THR A 8 -4.53 4.07 11.72
CA THR A 8 -3.44 4.70 10.97
C THR A 8 -3.82 6.13 10.58
N LYS A 9 -2.91 7.06 10.81
CA LYS A 9 -3.00 8.44 10.32
C LYS A 9 -2.41 8.53 8.92
N GLU A 10 -3.23 8.91 7.96
CA GLU A 10 -2.88 9.11 6.56
C GLU A 10 -2.89 10.60 6.23
N GLU A 11 -1.88 11.08 5.50
CA GLU A 11 -1.84 12.45 4.98
C GLU A 11 -2.33 12.46 3.54
N PRO A 12 -3.40 13.20 3.20
CA PRO A 12 -3.87 13.26 1.82
C PRO A 12 -2.93 14.13 0.96
N PRO A 13 -2.81 13.84 -0.35
CA PRO A 13 -2.11 14.71 -1.29
C PRO A 13 -2.75 16.11 -1.31
N ARG A 14 -1.92 17.14 -1.50
CA ARG A 14 -2.37 18.53 -1.50
C ARG A 14 -2.59 19.01 -2.93
N ILE A 15 -3.62 19.83 -3.15
CA ILE A 15 -3.85 20.52 -4.43
C ILE A 15 -3.43 21.97 -4.25
N ILE A 16 -2.40 22.40 -5.00
CA ILE A 16 -1.91 23.78 -5.01
C ILE A 16 -2.03 24.29 -6.43
N GLU A 17 -2.78 25.38 -6.65
CA GLU A 17 -2.92 26.02 -7.98
C GLU A 17 -3.30 25.03 -9.10
N ASN A 18 -4.30 24.17 -8.84
CA ASN A 18 -4.76 23.08 -9.73
C ASN A 18 -3.71 22.00 -10.04
N THR A 19 -2.60 21.95 -9.31
CA THR A 19 -1.57 20.92 -9.44
C THR A 19 -1.61 19.97 -8.24
N TRP A 20 -1.62 18.67 -8.50
CA TRP A 20 -1.51 17.63 -7.48
C TRP A 20 -0.07 17.54 -6.98
N VAL A 21 0.13 17.81 -5.69
CA VAL A 21 1.43 17.68 -5.02
C VAL A 21 1.43 16.37 -4.21
N PRO A 22 2.33 15.42 -4.52
CA PRO A 22 2.43 14.17 -3.78
C PRO A 22 2.85 14.40 -2.33
N VAL A 23 2.51 13.45 -1.46
CA VAL A 23 2.87 13.51 -0.03
C VAL A 23 4.38 13.40 0.12
N ASP A 24 5.00 14.31 0.87
CA ASP A 24 6.41 14.24 1.20
C ASP A 24 6.67 13.18 2.28
N THR A 25 7.06 11.99 1.82
CA THR A 25 7.34 10.82 2.66
C THR A 25 8.71 10.88 3.36
N THR A 26 9.51 11.92 3.10
CA THR A 26 10.79 12.14 3.82
C THR A 26 10.60 12.75 5.20
N THR A 27 9.43 13.35 5.45
CA THR A 27 9.07 13.91 6.74
C THR A 27 8.74 12.81 7.77
N PRO A 28 8.90 13.08 9.08
CA PRO A 28 8.57 12.11 10.13
C PRO A 28 7.16 11.55 9.98
N ASN A 29 7.01 10.24 10.21
CA ASN A 29 5.72 9.57 10.05
C ASN A 29 4.65 10.18 10.99
N PRO A 30 3.45 10.57 10.49
CA PRO A 30 2.38 11.18 11.29
C PRO A 30 1.85 10.28 12.41
N ASN A 31 2.08 8.97 12.31
CA ASN A 31 1.76 7.98 13.35
C ASN A 31 2.70 8.07 14.56
N GLY A 32 3.77 8.88 14.50
CA GLY A 32 4.75 9.04 15.57
C GLY A 32 5.70 7.86 15.74
N ILE A 33 5.63 6.88 14.83
CA ILE A 33 6.45 5.67 14.82
C ILE A 33 7.17 5.60 13.48
N ALA A 34 8.49 5.48 13.52
CA ALA A 34 9.30 5.22 12.34
C ALA A 34 9.40 3.71 12.08
N PHE A 35 9.29 3.32 10.81
CA PHE A 35 9.43 1.94 10.39
C PHE A 35 10.68 1.81 9.51
N ASP A 36 11.51 0.80 9.77
CA ASP A 36 12.69 0.53 8.94
C ASP A 36 12.34 -0.31 7.71
N CYS A 37 11.53 -1.35 7.91
CA CYS A 37 11.21 -2.35 6.91
C CYS A 37 9.69 -2.46 6.72
N LEU A 38 9.22 -2.43 5.48
CA LEU A 38 7.85 -2.76 5.08
C LEU A 38 7.87 -4.04 4.24
N TYR A 39 7.09 -5.03 4.65
CA TYR A 39 6.93 -6.30 3.94
C TYR A 39 5.50 -6.37 3.40
N LEU A 40 5.38 -6.53 2.08
CA LEU A 40 4.11 -6.64 1.38
C LEU A 40 3.93 -8.05 0.85
N ASP A 41 2.82 -8.68 1.22
CA ASP A 41 2.28 -9.85 0.52
C ASP A 41 1.49 -9.34 -0.69
N MET A 42 2.06 -9.50 -1.88
CA MET A 42 1.47 -9.01 -3.11
C MET A 42 0.24 -9.81 -3.51
N ASN A 43 0.12 -11.07 -3.12
CA ASN A 43 -1.06 -11.87 -3.44
C ASN A 43 -2.28 -11.36 -2.65
N GLY A 44 -2.06 -11.00 -1.38
CA GLY A 44 -3.07 -10.33 -0.55
C GLY A 44 -3.50 -8.97 -1.10
N LEU A 45 -2.61 -8.26 -1.81
CA LEU A 45 -2.87 -6.96 -2.41
C LEU A 45 -3.56 -7.05 -3.78
N ILE A 46 -3.11 -7.95 -4.63
CA ILE A 46 -3.58 -8.11 -6.01
C ILE A 46 -5.00 -8.69 -6.03
N HIS A 47 -5.34 -9.61 -5.12
CA HIS A 47 -6.65 -10.25 -5.12
C HIS A 47 -7.82 -9.25 -5.01
N PRO A 48 -7.80 -8.26 -4.09
CA PRO A 48 -8.75 -7.16 -4.07
C PRO A 48 -8.78 -6.29 -5.33
N CYS A 49 -7.64 -6.07 -6.00
CA CYS A 49 -7.58 -5.25 -7.22
C CYS A 49 -8.34 -5.89 -8.39
N PHE A 50 -8.43 -7.22 -8.46
CA PHE A 50 -9.26 -7.92 -9.45
C PHE A 50 -10.75 -7.92 -9.10
N HIS A 51 -11.12 -7.75 -7.83
CA HIS A 51 -12.50 -7.80 -7.36
C HIS A 51 -12.77 -6.67 -6.37
N PRO A 52 -12.78 -5.41 -6.83
CA PRO A 52 -13.00 -4.28 -5.93
C PRO A 52 -14.39 -4.38 -5.27
N GLU A 53 -14.47 -4.21 -3.96
CA GLU A 53 -15.76 -4.21 -3.21
C GLU A 53 -16.70 -3.10 -3.69
N HIS A 54 -16.11 -2.01 -4.22
CA HIS A 54 -16.81 -0.85 -4.76
C HIS A 54 -16.13 -0.41 -6.07
N GLY A 55 -16.86 -0.45 -7.19
CA GLY A 55 -16.35 0.01 -8.48
C GLY A 55 -16.57 -0.98 -9.61
N LYS A 56 -15.95 -0.71 -10.77
CA LYS A 56 -15.91 -1.64 -11.89
C LYS A 56 -14.72 -2.57 -11.72
N THR A 57 -14.94 -3.85 -12.00
CA THR A 57 -13.86 -4.81 -12.20
C THR A 57 -12.98 -4.31 -13.34
N PRO A 58 -11.65 -4.20 -13.15
CA PRO A 58 -10.75 -3.83 -14.23
C PRO A 58 -10.87 -4.84 -15.38
N GLU A 59 -10.97 -4.34 -16.60
CA GLU A 59 -11.17 -5.14 -17.81
C GLU A 59 -9.82 -5.45 -18.49
N THR A 60 -8.78 -4.69 -18.17
CA THR A 60 -7.44 -4.82 -18.75
C THR A 60 -6.37 -5.04 -17.69
N GLU A 61 -5.27 -5.68 -18.09
CA GLU A 61 -4.09 -5.87 -17.24
C GLU A 61 -3.48 -4.53 -16.81
N GLU A 62 -3.50 -3.52 -17.70
CA GLU A 62 -3.01 -2.17 -17.42
C GLU A 62 -3.82 -1.48 -16.31
N GLU A 63 -5.14 -1.62 -16.31
CA GLU A 63 -6.00 -1.11 -15.24
C GLU A 63 -5.69 -1.78 -13.89
N VAL A 64 -5.50 -3.10 -13.88
CA VAL A 64 -5.09 -3.84 -12.66
C VAL A 64 -3.76 -3.31 -12.14
N PHE A 65 -2.76 -3.12 -13.01
CA PHE A 65 -1.47 -2.61 -12.58
C PHE A 65 -1.56 -1.20 -12.00
N ASN A 66 -2.36 -0.32 -12.61
CA ASN A 66 -2.57 1.03 -12.09
C ASN A 66 -3.19 1.02 -10.69
N GLU A 67 -4.16 0.15 -10.44
CA GLU A 67 -4.76 -0.03 -9.11
C GLU A 67 -3.75 -0.60 -8.10
N VAL A 68 -2.96 -1.60 -8.51
CA VAL A 68 -1.89 -2.17 -7.67
C VAL A 68 -0.86 -1.10 -7.31
N PHE A 69 -0.43 -0.28 -8.26
CA PHE A 69 0.53 0.80 -8.01
C PHE A 69 -0.06 1.85 -7.05
N ALA A 70 -1.29 2.29 -7.27
CA ALA A 70 -1.96 3.25 -6.40
C ALA A 70 -2.08 2.70 -4.96
N TYR A 71 -2.36 1.41 -4.80
CA TYR A 71 -2.47 0.78 -3.49
C TYR A 71 -1.10 0.65 -2.78
N VAL A 72 -0.05 0.25 -3.51
CA VAL A 72 1.32 0.20 -2.97
C VAL A 72 1.79 1.60 -2.56
N ASP A 73 1.56 2.62 -3.39
CA ASP A 73 1.92 4.01 -3.09
C ASP A 73 1.22 4.51 -1.83
N ARG A 74 -0.07 4.19 -1.67
CA ARG A 74 -0.83 4.52 -0.47
C ARG A 74 -0.23 3.86 0.76
N LEU A 75 0.04 2.55 0.75
CA LEU A 75 0.67 1.84 1.87
C LEU A 75 2.06 2.41 2.21
N PHE A 76 2.86 2.71 1.18
CA PHE A 76 4.17 3.31 1.35
C PHE A 76 4.07 4.68 2.03
N SER A 77 3.12 5.52 1.63
CA SER A 77 2.92 6.86 2.23
C SER A 77 2.51 6.83 3.71
N ILE A 78 1.78 5.78 4.12
CA ILE A 78 1.34 5.57 5.50
C ILE A 78 2.50 5.08 6.37
N VAL A 79 3.27 4.08 5.89
CA VAL A 79 4.29 3.41 6.70
C VAL A 79 5.63 4.15 6.66
N ARG A 80 6.02 4.71 5.51
CA ARG A 80 7.30 5.41 5.27
C ARG A 80 8.53 4.60 5.70
N PRO A 81 8.78 3.42 5.09
CA PRO A 81 9.93 2.59 5.44
C PRO A 81 11.25 3.32 5.13
N GLN A 82 12.16 3.34 6.10
CA GLN A 82 13.44 4.09 6.00
C GLN A 82 14.58 3.28 5.38
N ARG A 83 14.43 1.96 5.25
CA ARG A 83 15.53 1.06 4.86
C ARG A 83 15.14 0.02 3.82
N LEU A 84 14.00 -0.65 3.97
CA LEU A 84 13.62 -1.76 3.12
C LEU A 84 12.13 -1.73 2.78
N LEU A 85 11.82 -1.82 1.48
CA LEU A 85 10.53 -2.25 0.98
C LEU A 85 10.73 -3.63 0.35
N TYR A 86 10.09 -4.65 0.92
CA TYR A 86 10.11 -6.02 0.41
C TYR A 86 8.73 -6.40 -0.12
N MET A 87 8.64 -6.73 -1.40
CA MET A 87 7.40 -7.16 -2.05
C MET A 87 7.51 -8.65 -2.39
N ALA A 88 6.71 -9.47 -1.73
CA ALA A 88 6.70 -10.92 -1.89
C ALA A 88 5.55 -11.34 -2.81
N MET A 89 5.87 -12.09 -3.85
CA MET A 89 4.89 -12.82 -4.68
C MET A 89 5.01 -14.30 -4.35
N ASP A 90 3.88 -15.01 -4.16
CA ASP A 90 3.98 -16.44 -3.87
C ASP A 90 4.56 -17.20 -5.05
N GLY A 91 5.59 -17.99 -4.75
CA GLY A 91 6.03 -19.07 -5.61
C GLY A 91 5.20 -20.34 -5.39
N VAL A 92 5.71 -21.45 -5.92
CA VAL A 92 5.07 -22.75 -5.70
C VAL A 92 5.17 -23.14 -4.22
N ALA A 93 4.02 -23.34 -3.59
CA ALA A 93 3.95 -23.82 -2.21
C ALA A 93 4.45 -25.28 -2.11
N PRO A 94 5.16 -25.66 -1.02
CA PRO A 94 5.57 -27.04 -0.79
C PRO A 94 4.36 -27.98 -0.71
N ARG A 95 4.49 -29.20 -1.23
CA ARG A 95 3.52 -30.24 -0.93
C ARG A 95 3.77 -30.73 0.49
N TYR A 96 2.76 -30.62 1.35
CA TYR A 96 2.76 -31.33 2.63
C TYR A 96 2.82 -32.82 2.32
N VAL A 97 3.95 -33.44 2.66
CA VAL A 97 4.16 -34.90 2.66
C VAL A 97 3.99 -35.44 4.06
#